data_AF-A0A8J6QWV3-F1
#
_entry.id   AF-A0A8J6QWV3-F1
#
_cell.length_a   1.000
_cell.length_b   1.000
_cell.length_c   1.000
_cell.angle_alpha   90.00
_cell.angle_beta   90.00
_cell.angle_gamma   90.00
#
_symmetry.space_group_name_H-M   'P 1'
#
loop_
_entity.id
_entity.type
_entity.pdbx_description
1 polymer ?
#
loop_
_entity_poly.entity_id
_entity_poly.type
_entity_poly.pdbx_seq_one_letter_code
_entity_poly.pdbx_strand_id
1 'polypeptide(L)' 'MRDFLVNVSRYPTYFISIGLGVFLNAVRPLIPLFKKPTTAIALTGIFVAGLVFLSLTLRAMLGLSPA' A
#
# COMPACT_ATOMS: atom_id res chain seq x y z
N MET A 1 12.73 -20.95 -27.28
CA MET A 1 12.03 -20.91 -25.97
C MET A 1 12.90 -20.37 -24.83
N ARG A 2 14.21 -20.68 -24.80
CA ARG A 2 15.13 -20.21 -23.74
C ARG A 2 15.24 -18.69 -23.67
N ASP A 3 15.37 -18.01 -24.82
CA ASP A 3 15.42 -16.54 -24.88
C ASP A 3 14.12 -15.87 -24.44
N PHE A 4 12.97 -16.50 -24.73
CA PHE A 4 11.66 -16.02 -24.28
C PHE A 4 11.56 -16.02 -22.75
N LEU A 5 11.95 -17.13 -22.11
CA LEU A 5 11.92 -17.25 -20.64
C LEU A 5 12.90 -16.28 -19.98
N VAL A 6 14.09 -16.08 -20.56
CA VAL A 6 15.08 -15.11 -20.07
C VAL A 6 14.59 -13.67 -20.19
N ASN A 7 13.79 -13.36 -21.22
CA ASN A 7 13.21 -12.04 -21.38
C ASN A 7 12.02 -11.85 -20.42
N VAL A 8 11.15 -12.85 -20.28
CA VAL A 8 10.00 -12.84 -19.37
C VAL A 8 10.43 -12.71 -17.90
N SER A 9 11.53 -13.37 -17.50
CA SER A 9 12.04 -13.31 -16.13
C SER A 9 12.55 -11.92 -15.72
N ARG A 10 12.75 -10.99 -16.66
CA ARG A 10 13.17 -9.61 -16.36
C ARG A 10 12.00 -8.70 -15.99
N TYR A 11 10.78 -8.99 -16.45
CA TYR A 11 9.60 -8.17 -16.17
C TYR A 11 9.28 -8.04 -14.67
N PRO A 12 9.37 -9.10 -13.85
CA PRO A 12 9.20 -8.96 -12.40
C PRO A 12 10.16 -7.93 -11.80
N THR A 13 11.44 -7.95 -12.20
CA THR A 13 12.44 -6.98 -11.73
C THR A 13 12.07 -5.56 -12.12
N TYR A 14 11.69 -5.33 -13.38
CA TYR A 14 11.25 -4.00 -13.82
C TYR A 14 10.00 -3.53 -13.09
N PHE A 15 9.03 -4.41 -12.89
CA PHE A 15 7.81 -4.10 -12.16
C PHE A 15 8.11 -3.72 -10.71
N ILE A 16 8.99 -4.46 -10.03
CA ILE A 16 9.41 -4.14 -8.67
C ILE A 16 10.15 -2.80 -8.64
N SER A 17 11.09 -2.55 -9.56
CA SER A 17 11.84 -1.29 -9.60
C SER A 17 10.93 -0.08 -9.83
N ILE A 18 10.01 -0.18 -10.80
CA ILE A 18 9.06 0.89 -11.11
C ILE A 18 8.07 1.06 -9.96
N GLY A 19 7.51 -0.03 -9.45
CA GLY A 19 6.57 -0.02 -8.33
C GLY A 19 7.16 0.58 -7.07
N LEU A 20 8.40 0.21 -6.72
CA LEU A 20 9.13 0.81 -5.60
C LEU A 20 9.44 2.29 -5.86
N GLY A 21 9.86 2.66 -7.06
CA GLY A 21 10.12 4.06 -7.41
C GLY A 21 8.88 4.94 -7.23
N VAL A 22 7.73 4.47 -7.73
CA VAL A 22 6.43 5.15 -7.60
C VAL A 22 6.00 5.19 -6.12
N PHE A 23 6.08 4.07 -5.41
CA PHE A 23 5.72 3.98 -3.99
C PHE A 23 6.56 4.93 -3.13
N LEU A 24 7.88 4.92 -3.29
CA LEU A 24 8.77 5.81 -2.56
C LEU A 24 8.50 7.28 -2.88
N ASN A 25 8.23 7.62 -4.14
CA ASN A 25 7.89 8.98 -4.53
C ASN A 25 6.59 9.45 -3.87
N ALA A 26 5.56 8.60 -3.85
CA ALA A 26 4.28 8.88 -3.21
C ALA A 26 4.40 9.01 -1.69
N VAL A 27 5.26 8.21 -1.04
CA VAL A 27 5.44 8.22 0.42
C VAL A 27 6.37 9.35 0.90
N ARG A 28 7.33 9.79 0.07
CA ARG A 28 8.29 10.84 0.39
C ARG A 28 7.69 12.13 1.00
N PRO A 29 6.58 12.70 0.49
CA PRO A 29 5.97 13.89 1.10
C PRO A 29 5.31 13.63 2.46
N LEU A 30 5.00 12.37 2.81
CA LEU A 30 4.43 12.03 4.12
C LEU A 30 5.49 11.95 5.22
N ILE A 31 6.74 11.64 4.89
CA ILE A 31 7.86 11.57 5.86
C ILE A 31 7.98 12.83 6.74
N PRO A 32 7.97 14.07 6.22
CA PRO A 32 8.06 15.26 7.07
C PRO A 32 6.86 15.44 8.01
N LEU A 33 5.69 14.85 7.71
CA LEU A 33 4.51 14.93 8.58
C LEU A 33 4.71 14.14 9.88
N PHE A 34 5.65 13.20 9.93
CA PHE A 34 6.01 12.51 11.16
C PHE A 34 6.89 13.34 12.10
N LYS A 35 7.41 14.49 11.66
CA LYS A 35 8.26 15.37 12.49
C LYS A 35 7.48 16.15 13.55
N LYS A 36 6.17 16.35 13.36
CA LYS A 36 5.30 16.98 14.36
C LYS A 36 4.39 15.91 14.97
N PRO A 37 4.29 15.81 16.31
CA PRO A 37 3.55 14.74 16.96
C PRO A 37 2.06 14.75 16.60
N THR A 38 1.46 15.92 16.45
CA THR A 38 0.05 16.07 16.08
C THR A 38 -0.26 15.52 14.70
N THR A 39 0.55 15.85 13.69
CA THR A 39 0.37 15.35 12.32
C THR A 39 0.71 13.87 12.21
N ALA A 40 1.66 13.36 12.99
CA ALA A 40 1.97 11.94 13.04
C ALA A 40 0.79 11.11 13.59
N ILE A 41 0.16 11.58 14.67
CA ILE A 41 -1.04 10.96 15.24
C ILE A 41 -2.20 11.01 14.26
N ALA A 42 -2.43 12.16 13.62
CA ALA A 42 -3.49 12.31 12.62
C ALA A 42 -3.30 11.35 11.43
N LEU A 43 -2.07 11.25 10.92
CA LEU A 43 -1.75 10.37 9.79
C LEU A 43 -2.00 8.89 10.13
N THR A 44 -1.51 8.47 11.31
CA THR A 44 -1.67 7.10 11.80
C THR A 44 -3.15 6.80 12.08
N GLY A 45 -3.87 7.74 12.67
CA GLY A 45 -5.29 7.62 12.95
C GLY A 45 -6.11 7.45 11.68
N ILE A 46 -5.88 8.27 10.65
CA ILE A 46 -6.54 8.14 9.34
C ILE A 46 -6.20 6.79 8.69
N PHE A 47 -4.94 6.37 8.76
CA PHE A 47 -4.52 5.08 8.20
C PHE A 47 -5.24 3.90 8.86
N VAL A 48 -5.27 3.85 10.20
CA VAL A 48 -5.96 2.81 10.94
C VAL A 48 -7.47 2.86 10.71
N ALA A 49 -8.08 4.06 10.75
CA ALA A 49 -9.49 4.23 10.48
C ALA A 49 -9.88 3.77 9.08
N GLY A 50 -9.05 4.06 8.07
CA GLY A 50 -9.24 3.58 6.70
C GLY A 50 -9.20 2.05 6.60
N LEU A 51 -8.25 1.40 7.26
CA LEU A 51 -8.16 -0.06 7.30
C LEU A 51 -9.35 -0.70 8.02
N VAL A 52 -9.78 -0.12 9.16
CA VAL A 52 -10.97 -0.58 9.89
C VAL A 52 -12.22 -0.41 9.01
N PHE A 53 -12.40 0.76 8.40
CA PHE A 53 -13.51 1.03 7.49
C PHE A 53 -13.57 0.06 6.32
N LEU A 54 -12.43 -0.18 5.66
CA LEU A 54 -12.32 -1.15 4.58
C LEU A 54 -12.66 -2.56 5.06
N SER A 55 -12.13 -2.97 6.22
CA SER A 55 -12.39 -4.28 6.80
C SER A 55 -13.86 -4.48 7.14
N LEU A 56 -14.52 -3.48 7.74
CA LEU A 56 -15.95 -3.52 8.03
C LEU A 56 -16.78 -3.60 6.75
N THR A 57 -16.40 -2.84 5.72
CA THR A 57 -17.09 -2.84 4.43
C THR A 57 -16.98 -4.21 3.76
N LEU A 58 -15.76 -4.77 3.69
CA LEU A 58 -15.54 -6.10 3.13
C LEU A 58 -16.26 -7.18 3.93
N ARG A 59 -16.27 -7.11 5.26
CA ARG A 59 -17.03 -8.06 6.10
C ARG A 59 -18.53 -7.97 5.84
N ALA A 60 -19.08 -6.78 5.69
CA ALA A 60 -20.47 -6.57 5.34
C ALA A 60 -20.80 -7.13 3.93
N MET A 61 -19.94 -6.88 2.94
CA MET A 61 -20.09 -7.42 1.58
C MET A 61 -20.00 -8.94 1.53
N LEU A 62 -19.18 -9.54 2.40
CA LEU A 62 -19.00 -10.99 2.52
C LEU A 62 -20.04 -11.65 3.46
N GLY A 63 -20.96 -10.90 4.05
CA GLY A 63 -21.97 -11.43 4.98
C GLY A 63 -21.40 -11.97 6.29
N LEU A 64 -20.17 -11.60 6.66
CA LEU A 64 -19.44 -12.08 7.84
C LEU A 64 -19.84 -11.33 9.12
N SER A 65 -21.13 -10.99 9.26
CA SER A 65 -21.62 -10.29 10.46
C SER A 65 -21.33 -11.12 11.71
N PRO A 66 -20.85 -10.52 12.81
CA PRO A 66 -20.89 -11.20 14.09
C PRO A 66 -22.35 -11.60 14.35
N ALA A 67 -22.54 -12.85 14.79
CA ALA A 67 -23.83 -13.43 15.14
C ALA A 67 -24.47 -12.70 16.33
#